data_AF-A0A127T6B5-F1
#
_entry.id   AF-A0A127T6B5-F1
#
_cell.length_a   1.000
_cell.length_b   1.000
_cell.length_c   1.000
_cell.angle_alpha   90.00
_cell.angle_beta   90.00
_cell.angle_gamma   90.00
#
_symmetry.space_group_name_H-M   'P 1'
#
loop_
_entity.id
_entity.type
_entity.pdbx_description
1 polymer ?
#
loop_
_entity_poly.entity_id
_entity_poly.type
_entity_poly.pdbx_seq_one_letter_code
_entity_poly.pdbx_strand_id
1 'polypeptide(L)'
;KSTIEDMACWVRSNMNPRDIDDKTLQQGIQLAQSRYWQTGDMYQGLGWEMLDWPVNPDSIINASGNKIALAAHPVKAITPPTPAVRASWVHKTGATGG
;
A
#
# COMPACT_ATOMS: atom_id res chain seq x y z
N LYS A 1 20.07 -3.61 -5.71
CA LYS A 1 18.98 -3.62 -6.71
C LYS A 1 18.28 -4.96 -6.61
N SER A 2 16.96 -5.01 -6.81
CA SER A 2 16.15 -6.23 -6.83
C SER A 2 15.89 -6.63 -8.29
N THR A 3 15.65 -7.92 -8.56
CA THR A 3 15.12 -8.35 -9.87
C THR A 3 13.59 -8.31 -9.90
N ILE A 4 12.99 -8.61 -11.06
CA ILE A 4 11.54 -8.73 -11.19
C ILE A 4 11.02 -9.97 -10.46
N GLU A 5 11.80 -11.05 -10.43
CA GLU A 5 11.47 -12.30 -9.73
C GLU A 5 11.45 -12.06 -8.21
N ASP A 6 12.46 -11.36 -7.68
CA ASP A 6 12.52 -10.97 -6.27
C ASP A 6 11.29 -10.11 -5.90
N MET A 7 10.95 -9.12 -6.74
CA MET A 7 9.80 -8.25 -6.51
C MET A 7 8.46 -9.00 -6.62
N ALA A 8 8.32 -9.91 -7.57
CA ALA A 8 7.13 -10.75 -7.68
C ALA A 8 6.99 -11.69 -6.47
N CYS A 9 8.11 -12.21 -5.96
CA CYS A 9 8.13 -12.98 -4.72
C CYS A 9 7.67 -12.13 -3.53
N TRP A 10 8.19 -10.91 -3.40
CA TRP A 10 7.77 -9.96 -2.37
C TRP A 10 6.27 -9.62 -2.44
N VAL A 11 5.73 -9.37 -3.64
CA VAL A 11 4.30 -9.09 -3.83
C VAL A 11 3.44 -10.30 -3.43
N ARG A 12 3.83 -11.53 -3.81
CA ARG A 12 3.10 -12.74 -3.39
C ARG A 12 3.07 -12.91 -1.87
N SER A 13 4.20 -12.69 -1.21
CA SER A 13 4.28 -12.72 0.27
C SER A 13 3.38 -11.66 0.91
N ASN A 14 3.22 -10.49 0.28
CA ASN A 14 2.29 -9.44 0.72
C ASN A 14 0.82 -9.80 0.47
N MET A 15 0.51 -10.57 -0.58
CA MET A 15 -0.85 -11.03 -0.88
C MET A 15 -1.31 -12.17 0.04
N ASN A 16 -0.41 -13.07 0.41
CA ASN A 16 -0.69 -14.14 1.36
C ASN A 16 0.41 -14.29 2.44
N PRO A 17 0.42 -13.41 3.46
CA PRO A 17 1.45 -13.44 4.51
C PRO A 17 1.42 -14.70 5.37
N ARG A 18 0.41 -15.57 5.22
CA ARG A 18 0.30 -16.83 5.96
C ARG A 18 1.28 -17.89 5.49
N ASP A 19 1.82 -17.74 4.29
CA ASP A 19 2.80 -18.67 3.72
C ASP A 19 4.24 -18.36 4.18
N ILE A 20 4.40 -17.38 5.07
CA ILE A 20 5.70 -16.97 5.61
C ILE A 20 5.93 -17.69 6.94
N ASP A 21 7.01 -18.47 7.00
CA ASP A 21 7.38 -19.23 8.20
C ASP A 21 7.86 -18.32 9.34
N ASP A 22 8.63 -17.28 9.01
CA ASP A 22 9.08 -16.29 9.98
C ASP A 22 7.91 -15.45 10.50
N LYS A 23 7.58 -15.64 11.79
CA LYS A 23 6.44 -14.98 12.45
C LYS A 23 6.60 -13.48 12.60
N THR A 24 7.83 -13.00 12.76
CA THR A 24 8.10 -11.56 12.87
C THR A 24 7.87 -10.89 11.53
N LEU A 25 8.36 -11.49 10.44
CA LEU A 25 8.15 -10.98 9.09
C LEU A 25 6.68 -11.06 8.68
N GLN A 26 6.01 -12.18 8.97
CA GLN A 26 4.58 -12.35 8.76
C GLN A 26 3.78 -11.22 9.41
N GLN A 27 4.05 -10.93 10.69
CA GLN A 27 3.37 -9.87 11.43
C GLN A 27 3.71 -8.48 10.86
N GLY A 28 4.97 -8.25 10.52
CA GLY A 28 5.43 -6.99 9.91
C GLY A 28 4.68 -6.66 8.61
N ILE A 29 4.55 -7.65 7.72
CA ILE A 29 3.82 -7.49 6.45
C ILE A 29 2.33 -7.19 6.71
N GLN A 30 1.71 -7.90 7.66
CA GLN A 30 0.30 -7.65 8.02
C GLN A 30 0.09 -6.23 8.58
N LEU A 31 0.99 -5.77 9.44
CA LEU A 31 0.94 -4.42 10.03
C LEU A 31 1.21 -3.32 9.01
N ALA A 32 2.06 -3.59 8.01
CA ALA A 32 2.39 -2.63 6.97
C ALA A 32 1.18 -2.23 6.12
N GLN A 33 0.24 -3.17 5.93
CA GLN A 33 -1.00 -2.93 5.18
C GLN A 33 -2.20 -2.54 6.05
N SER A 34 -2.00 -2.28 7.35
CA SER A 34 -3.02 -1.64 8.18
C SER A 34 -3.27 -0.19 7.70
N ARG A 35 -4.51 0.27 7.82
CA ARG A 35 -4.92 1.63 7.44
C ARG A 35 -4.81 2.54 8.65
N TYR A 36 -3.83 3.44 8.64
CA TYR A 36 -3.56 4.37 9.74
C TYR A 36 -4.14 5.77 9.48
N TRP A 37 -4.09 6.23 8.24
CA TRP A 37 -4.66 7.51 7.82
C TRP A 37 -5.46 7.36 6.54
N GLN A 38 -6.37 8.31 6.32
CA GLN A 38 -7.14 8.44 5.10
C GLN A 38 -6.99 9.85 4.53
N THR A 39 -6.81 9.95 3.21
CA THR A 39 -6.87 11.20 2.44
C THR A 39 -7.66 10.95 1.16
N GLY A 40 -8.82 11.59 1.04
CA GLY A 40 -9.80 11.24 0.01
C GLY A 40 -10.17 9.75 0.08
N ASP A 41 -10.06 9.06 -1.05
CA ASP A 41 -10.33 7.62 -1.14
C ASP A 41 -9.14 6.73 -0.75
N MET A 42 -7.94 7.33 -0.62
CA MET A 42 -6.71 6.61 -0.33
C MET A 42 -6.52 6.40 1.17
N TYR A 43 -6.13 5.18 1.53
CA TYR A 43 -5.66 4.82 2.86
C TYR A 43 -4.14 4.69 2.88
N GLN A 44 -3.51 5.32 3.87
CA GLN A 44 -2.08 5.26 4.10
C GLN A 44 -1.74 4.12 5.08
N GLY A 45 -0.95 3.15 4.60
CA GLY A 45 -0.26 2.14 5.39
C GLY A 45 1.19 2.53 5.70
N LEU A 46 1.97 1.58 6.21
CA LEU A 46 3.41 1.77 6.40
C LEU A 46 4.12 1.45 5.09
N GLY A 47 4.45 2.48 4.32
CA GLY A 47 5.07 2.34 3.00
C GLY A 47 4.11 1.99 1.88
N TRP A 48 2.97 1.36 2.15
CA TRP A 48 1.92 1.03 1.17
C TRP A 48 0.82 2.10 1.09
N GLU A 49 0.26 2.26 -0.11
CA GLU A 49 -0.95 3.04 -0.39
C GLU A 49 -2.06 2.07 -0.80
N MET A 50 -3.28 2.26 -0.27
CA MET A 50 -4.40 1.36 -0.51
C MET A 50 -5.68 2.09 -0.91
N LEU A 51 -6.46 1.50 -1.80
CA LEU A 51 -7.80 1.93 -2.20
C LEU A 51 -8.77 0.77 -2.02
N ASP A 52 -10.05 1.06 -1.77
CA ASP A 52 -11.07 0.00 -1.76
C ASP A 52 -11.23 -0.57 -3.18
N TRP A 53 -11.37 -1.90 -3.28
CA TRP A 53 -11.60 -2.60 -4.55
C TRP A 53 -13.09 -2.97 -4.71
N PRO A 54 -13.70 -2.80 -5.91
CA PRO A 54 -13.10 -2.31 -7.16
C PRO A 54 -12.86 -0.80 -7.17
N VAL A 55 -11.83 -0.39 -7.90
CA VAL A 55 -11.38 1.00 -8.01
C VAL A 55 -11.48 1.48 -9.46
N ASN A 56 -11.83 2.74 -9.67
CA ASN A 56 -11.76 3.37 -10.98
C ASN A 56 -10.28 3.57 -11.38
N PRO A 57 -9.78 2.98 -12.48
CA PRO A 57 -8.40 3.14 -12.92
C PRO A 57 -7.97 4.60 -13.11
N ASP A 58 -8.87 5.46 -13.58
CA ASP A 58 -8.58 6.88 -13.79
C ASP A 58 -8.25 7.59 -12.46
N SER A 59 -8.90 7.17 -11.36
CA SER A 59 -8.61 7.70 -10.02
C SER A 59 -7.20 7.35 -9.56
N ILE A 60 -6.70 6.14 -9.88
CA ILE A 60 -5.33 5.72 -9.53
C ILE A 60 -4.29 6.54 -10.31
N ILE A 61 -4.50 6.71 -11.62
CA ILE A 61 -3.57 7.44 -12.48
C ILE A 61 -3.48 8.90 -12.05
N ASN A 62 -4.62 9.54 -11.81
CA ASN A 62 -4.67 10.93 -11.35
C ASN A 62 -3.98 11.10 -9.99
N ALA A 63 -4.20 10.18 -9.05
CA ALA A 63 -3.56 10.19 -7.73
C ALA A 63 -2.03 9.98 -7.77
N SER A 64 -1.53 9.28 -8.78
CA SER A 64 -0.09 8.95 -8.93
C SER A 64 0.75 10.07 -9.58
N GLY A 65 0.13 11.20 -9.97
CA GLY A 65 0.83 12.31 -10.61
C GLY A 65 1.63 13.19 -9.63
N ASN A 66 2.76 13.73 -10.09
CA ASN A 66 3.66 14.58 -9.27
C ASN A 66 2.96 15.78 -8.60
N LYS A 67 1.95 16.36 -9.24
CA LYS A 67 1.19 17.49 -8.67
C LYS A 67 0.42 17.11 -7.41
N ILE A 68 0.00 15.84 -7.30
CA ILE A 68 -0.69 15.31 -6.13
C ILE A 68 0.33 14.84 -5.08
N ALA A 69 1.39 14.14 -5.50
CA ALA A 69 2.42 13.65 -4.60
C ALA A 69 3.15 14.76 -3.80
N LEU A 70 3.27 15.96 -4.38
CA LEU A 70 3.97 17.10 -3.76
C LEU A 70 3.04 18.07 -3.01
N ALA A 71 1.72 17.89 -3.14
CA ALA A 71 0.75 18.74 -2.46
C ALA A 71 0.44 18.23 -1.06
N ALA A 72 0.26 19.15 -0.11
CA ALA A 72 -0.28 18.80 1.21
C ALA A 72 -1.77 18.49 1.07
N HIS A 73 -2.20 17.36 1.61
CA HIS A 73 -3.61 16.95 1.63
C HIS A 73 -4.12 16.84 3.07
N PRO A 74 -5.40 17.15 3.33
CA PRO A 74 -5.99 16.90 4.63
C PRO A 74 -6.01 15.39 4.92
N VAL A 75 -5.53 15.00 6.10
CA VAL A 75 -5.49 13.60 6.54
C VAL A 75 -6.38 13.38 7.75
N LYS A 76 -7.07 12.25 7.77
CA LYS A 76 -7.85 11.77 8.92
C LYS A 76 -7.17 10.55 9.53
N ALA A 77 -6.84 10.61 10.81
CA ALA A 77 -6.34 9.44 11.55
C ALA A 77 -7.45 8.40 11.75
N ILE A 78 -7.07 7.12 11.68
CA ILE A 78 -7.94 5.97 11.93
C ILE A 78 -7.51 5.35 13.26
N THR A 79 -8.38 5.37 14.28
CA THR A 79 -8.07 4.88 15.62
C THR A 79 -9.21 4.01 16.16
N PRO A 80 -8.96 2.71 16.45
CA PRO A 80 -7.70 1.99 16.19
C PRO A 80 -7.45 1.83 14.68
N PRO A 81 -6.19 1.66 14.23
CA PRO A 81 -5.89 1.39 12.82
C PRO A 81 -6.71 0.21 12.31
N THR A 82 -7.26 0.32 11.11
CA THR A 82 -8.03 -0.79 10.53
C THR A 82 -7.04 -1.82 9.99
N PRO A 83 -7.14 -3.12 10.35
CA PRO A 83 -6.29 -4.16 9.78
C PRO A 83 -6.40 -4.24 8.25
N ALA A 84 -5.47 -4.95 7.62
CA ALA A 84 -5.48 -5.16 6.18
C ALA A 84 -6.85 -5.70 5.68
N VAL A 85 -7.44 -4.99 4.72
CA VAL A 85 -8.74 -5.34 4.11
C VAL A 85 -8.48 -6.09 2.82
N ARG A 86 -8.98 -7.33 2.71
CA ARG A 86 -8.73 -8.20 1.54
C ARG A 86 -9.17 -7.61 0.20
N ALA A 87 -10.28 -6.89 0.17
CA ALA A 87 -10.76 -6.20 -1.03
C ALA A 87 -10.13 -4.81 -1.16
N SER A 88 -8.79 -4.77 -1.31
CA SER A 88 -8.05 -3.53 -1.53
C SER A 88 -7.16 -3.63 -2.76
N TRP A 89 -7.06 -2.52 -3.49
CA TRP A 89 -5.95 -2.29 -4.41
C TRP A 89 -4.76 -1.75 -3.59
N VAL A 90 -3.66 -2.50 -3.51
CA VAL A 90 -2.45 -2.12 -2.76
C VAL A 90 -1.33 -1.81 -3.75
N HIS A 91 -0.72 -0.63 -3.66
CA HIS A 91 0.32 -0.23 -4.61
C HIS A 91 1.40 0.66 -3.98
N LYS A 92 2.50 0.80 -4.74
CA LYS A 92 3.50 1.82 -4.48
C LYS A 92 4.25 2.22 -5.75
N THR A 93 4.63 3.49 -5.85
CA THR A 93 5.48 4.04 -6.92
C THR A 93 6.89 4.38 -6.38
N GLY A 94 7.89 4.29 -7.25
CA GLY A 94 9.28 4.69 -6.99
C GLY A 94 10.02 5.00 -8.28
N ALA A 95 10.86 6.04 -8.27
CA ALA A 95 11.62 6.51 -9.43
C ALA A 95 13.02 6.96 -9.03
N THR A 96 13.98 6.83 -9.95
CA THR A 96 15.33 7.38 -9.86
C THR A 96 15.65 8.14 -11.16
N GLY A 97 16.75 8.88 -11.23
CA GLY A 97 17.12 9.65 -12.43
C GLY A 97 17.71 8.83 -13.59
N GLY A 98 17.50 7.52 -13.63
CA GLY A 98 18.09 6.58 -14.59
C GLY A 98 17.06 5.98 -15.51
#